data_AF-A0A8W8HWB1-F1
#
_entry.id   AF-A0A8W8HWB1-F1
#
_cell.length_a   1.000
_cell.length_b   1.000
_cell.length_c   1.000
_cell.angle_alpha   90.00
_cell.angle_beta   90.00
_cell.angle_gamma   90.00
#
_symmetry.space_group_name_H-M   'P 1'
#
loop_
_entity.id
_entity.type
_entity.pdbx_description
1 polymer ?
#
loop_
_entity_poly.entity_id
_entity_poly.type
_entity_poly.pdbx_seq_one_letter_code
_entity_poly.pdbx_strand_id
1 'polypeptide(L)' 'DTDYHFYRLDNDGTFSHKPGQTAARNVDNSGEMIRDPRIADRGPYSVFHCFLETNSNNVNIM' A
#
# COMPACT_ATOMS: atom_id res chain seq x y z
N ASP A 1 -13.66 -9.77 -10.40
CA ASP A 1 -12.22 -9.78 -10.12
C ASP A 1 -12.04 -10.05 -8.63
N THR A 2 -11.13 -10.94 -8.26
CA THR A 2 -10.91 -11.37 -6.85
C THR A 2 -9.57 -10.86 -6.30
N ASP A 3 -8.85 -10.10 -7.13
CA ASP A 3 -7.57 -9.49 -6.78
C ASP A 3 -7.78 -8.06 -6.28
N TYR A 4 -7.10 -7.73 -5.19
CA TYR A 4 -7.03 -6.39 -4.64
C TYR A 4 -5.60 -6.15 -4.19
N HIS A 5 -5.05 -5.01 -4.58
CA HIS A 5 -3.68 -4.65 -4.27
C HIS A 5 -3.62 -3.19 -3.83
N PHE A 6 -2.99 -2.94 -2.69
CA PHE A 6 -2.80 -1.60 -2.16
C PHE A 6 -1.50 -1.48 -1.37
N TYR A 7 -1.11 -0.23 -1.16
CA TYR A 7 -0.05 0.16 -0.25
C TYR A 7 -0.66 0.85 0.96
N ARG A 8 -0.15 0.56 2.15
CA ARG A 8 -0.48 1.26 3.39
C ARG A 8 0.73 2.04 3.86
N LEU A 9 0.57 3.33 4.15
CA LEU A 9 1.58 4.13 4.83
C LEU A 9 1.67 3.65 6.29
N ASP A 10 2.88 3.26 6.71
CA ASP A 10 3.17 2.82 8.06
C ASP A 10 3.65 3.99 8.94
N ASN A 11 3.65 3.79 10.27
CA ASN A 11 3.98 4.86 11.23
C ASN A 11 5.43 5.35 11.14
N ASP A 12 6.32 4.60 10.50
CA ASP A 12 7.73 4.96 10.29
C ASP A 12 7.95 5.73 8.97
N GLY A 13 6.89 6.05 8.24
CA GLY A 13 6.95 6.76 6.96
C GLY A 13 7.32 5.87 5.77
N THR A 14 7.41 4.55 5.96
CA THR A 14 7.54 3.56 4.87
C THR A 14 6.16 3.04 4.45
N PHE A 15 6.12 2.20 3.42
CA PHE A 15 4.88 1.57 2.99
C PHE A 15 4.94 0.04 3.10
N SER A 16 3.81 -0.55 3.45
CA SER A 16 3.57 -1.98 3.33
C SER A 16 2.74 -2.30 2.08
N HIS A 17 3.22 -3.23 1.27
CA HIS A 17 2.54 -3.78 0.10
C HIS A 17 1.62 -4.93 0.52
N LYS A 18 0.31 -4.84 0.24
CA LYS A 18 -0.66 -5.96 0.27
C LYS A 18 -0.90 -6.49 -1.16
N PRO A 19 -0.29 -7.62 -1.58
CA PRO A 19 -0.47 -8.18 -2.93
C PRO A 19 -1.59 -9.22 -2.94
N GLY A 20 -2.74 -8.89 -3.51
CA GLY A 20 -3.86 -9.82 -3.66
C GLY A 20 -4.22 -10.50 -2.35
N GLN A 21 -4.22 -11.84 -2.35
CA GLN A 21 -4.56 -12.67 -1.19
C GLN A 21 -3.38 -12.99 -0.26
N THR A 22 -2.16 -12.55 -0.58
CA THR A 22 -0.97 -12.81 0.26
C THR A 22 -0.86 -11.83 1.43
N ALA A 23 0.01 -12.13 2.40
CA ALA A 23 0.23 -11.27 3.55
C ALA A 23 0.83 -9.91 3.15
N ALA A 24 0.52 -8.87 3.93
CA ALA A 24 1.18 -7.57 3.77
C ALA A 24 2.67 -7.68 4.15
N ARG A 25 3.53 -6.97 3.43
CA ARG A 25 4.98 -6.93 3.66
C ARG A 25 5.55 -5.53 3.47
N ASN A 26 6.60 -5.19 4.20
CA ASN A 26 7.29 -3.89 4.15
C ASN A 26 8.38 -3.80 3.05
N VAL A 27 8.41 -4.79 2.16
CA VAL A 27 9.33 -4.84 1.02
C VAL A 27 8.56 -5.08 -0.28
N ASP A 28 9.13 -4.62 -1.38
CA ASP A 28 8.58 -4.76 -2.72
C ASP A 28 8.85 -6.16 -3.32
N ASN A 29 8.52 -6.36 -4.60
CA ASN A 29 8.73 -7.64 -5.28
C ASN A 29 10.21 -7.97 -5.53
N SER A 30 11.11 -6.99 -5.44
CA SER A 30 12.56 -7.17 -5.51
C SER A 30 13.22 -7.34 -4.13
N GLY A 31 12.45 -7.20 -3.04
CA GLY A 31 12.95 -7.34 -1.67
C GLY A 31 13.45 -6.02 -1.07
N GLU A 32 13.18 -4.89 -1.74
CA GLU A 32 13.62 -3.56 -1.31
C GLU A 32 12.55 -2.86 -0.46
N MET A 33 12.99 -2.05 0.50
CA MET A 33 12.09 -1.28 1.36
C MET A 33 11.30 -0.24 0.56
N ILE A 34 9.98 -0.18 0.77
CA ILE A 34 9.10 0.69 -0.02
C ILE A 34 9.03 2.08 0.61
N ARG A 35 9.67 3.06 -0.05
CA ARG A 35 9.59 4.48 0.33
C ARG A 35 8.60 5.28 -0.52
N ASP A 36 8.38 4.85 -1.75
CA ASP A 36 7.44 5.48 -2.68
C ASP A 36 6.76 4.39 -3.53
N PRO A 37 5.46 4.17 -3.37
CA PRO A 37 4.74 3.12 -4.08
C PRO A 37 4.63 3.38 -5.60
N ARG A 38 4.92 4.59 -6.08
CA ARG A 38 4.90 4.92 -7.52
C ARG A 38 6.06 4.29 -8.28
N ILE A 39 7.17 4.02 -7.60
CA ILE A 39 8.42 3.51 -8.19
C ILE A 39 8.84 2.13 -7.65
N ALA A 40 8.10 1.56 -6.70
CA ALA A 40 8.36 0.25 -6.14
C ALA A 40 8.20 -0.87 -7.19
N ASP A 41 8.90 -2.00 -7.02
CA ASP A 41 8.60 -3.20 -7.80
C ASP A 41 7.29 -3.84 -7.30
N ARG A 42 6.27 -3.81 -8.14
CA ARG A 42 4.91 -4.25 -7.80
C ARG A 42 4.60 -5.61 -8.40
N GLY A 43 5.60 -6.26 -9.01
CA GLY A 43 5.41 -7.49 -9.78
C GLY A 43 4.35 -7.32 -10.87
N PRO A 44 3.26 -8.11 -10.84
CA PRO A 44 2.24 -8.07 -11.89
C PRO A 44 1.40 -6.77 -11.90
N TYR A 45 1.42 -5.96 -10.83
CA TYR A 45 0.60 -4.74 -10.70
C TYR A 45 1.30 -3.52 -11.31
N SER A 46 1.30 -3.42 -12.64
CA SER A 46 2.11 -2.42 -13.36
C SER A 46 1.58 -0.98 -13.37
N VAL A 47 0.37 -0.73 -12.87
CA VAL A 47 -0.30 0.60 -12.95
C VAL A 47 -0.47 1.22 -11.57
N PHE A 48 0.03 2.44 -11.39
CA PHE A 48 -0.26 3.25 -10.21
C PHE A 48 -1.53 4.04 -10.49
N HIS A 49 -2.53 3.92 -9.61
CA HIS A 49 -3.80 4.62 -9.80
C HIS A 49 -3.80 5.97 -9.08
N CYS A 50 -3.78 5.95 -7.74
CA CYS A 50 -3.81 7.16 -6.94
C CYS A 50 -3.36 6.90 -5.50
N PHE A 51 -3.18 7.98 -4.74
CA PHE A 51 -3.17 7.94 -3.29
C PHE A 51 -4.59 8.11 -2.75
N LEU A 52 -4.91 7.37 -1.69
CA LEU A 52 -6.13 7.52 -0.91
C LEU A 52 -5.74 7.90 0.51
N GLU A 53 -6.31 8.98 1.02
CA GLU A 53 -6.09 9.47 2.38
C GLU A 53 -7.45 9.64 3.07
N THR A 54 -7.52 9.25 4.35
CA THR A 54 -8.69 9.50 5.19
C THR A 54 -8.29 10.43 6.32
N ASN A 55 -9.03 11.53 6.50
CA ASN A 55 -8.85 12.41 7.65
C ASN A 55 -9.75 11.92 8.80
N SER A 56 -9.17 11.23 9.76
CA SER A 56 -9.88 10.60 10.89
C SER A 56 -10.21 11.56 12.04
N ASN A 57 -9.92 12.88 11.90
CA ASN A 57 -9.99 13.82 13.02
C ASN A 57 -11.41 14.16 13.49
N ASN A 58 -12.47 13.57 12.92
CA ASN A 58 -13.84 13.71 13.41
C ASN A 58 -14.63 12.40 13.27
N VAL A 59 -14.75 11.66 14.37
CA VAL A 59 -15.72 10.59 14.54
C VAL A 59 -16.75 11.07 15.56
N ASN A 60 -17.84 11.69 15.09
CA ASN A 60 -19.00 11.99 15.93
C ASN A 60 -19.90 10.75 15.94
N ILE A 61 -19.89 10.00 17.04
CA ILE A 61 -20.87 8.98 17.34
C ILE A 61 -21.87 9.63 18.29
N MET A 62 -23.09 9.86 17.82
CA MET A 62 -24.24 10.23 18.67
C MET A 62 -24.93 8.98 19.19
#